data_AF-A0A2Z6QK97-F1
#
_entry.id   AF-A0A2Z6QK97-F1
#
_cell.length_a   1.000
_cell.length_b   1.000
_cell.length_c   1.000
_cell.angle_alpha   90.00
_cell.angle_beta   90.00
_cell.angle_gamma   90.00
#
_symmetry.space_group_name_H-M   'P 1'
#
loop_
_entity.id
_entity.type
_entity.pdbx_description
1 polymer ?
#
loop_
_entity_poly.entity_id
_entity_poly.type
_entity_poly.pdbx_seq_one_letter_code
_entity_poly.pdbx_strand_id
1 'polypeptide(L)'
;MFHSDYKHIINRLPESLVKRACERLLHHSKDPVPLESISRKSERIESYLRHTLEVYENSLNKKHKSMAQEKLLRPRSWPECNVFLATPAIYVTNNVTQIINITCDHEEENNRQVMNELKIFCQHFLDYNKRTFEKFMQDIEREYRERISTNKKLRCENEDLKMQLQEAEKKLASMNSSIFLYNHEKRMVFWRPHPKQRRTCEEYKAELEEENYHLHSELQTEVDTNHQNERRINQLEQDYSQCEQEIQVLNREIERLENASKEEIVELKSEISNLKSQLYQAKKDVRDKEKVITDLEKRLEESEEQVDRLRYWIRAISSRKNTPE
;
A
#
# COMPACT_ATOMS: atom_id res chain seq x y z
N MET A 1 21.63 -29.64 9.93
CA MET A 1 22.35 -28.85 8.91
C MET A 1 23.43 -27.99 9.54
N PHE A 2 23.08 -27.11 10.47
CA PHE A 2 24.07 -26.36 11.24
C PHE A 2 24.69 -27.17 12.38
N HIS A 3 25.93 -26.84 12.77
CA HIS A 3 26.59 -27.38 13.96
C HIS A 3 25.75 -27.18 15.24
N SER A 4 25.87 -28.11 16.19
CA SER A 4 25.09 -28.10 17.44
C SER A 4 25.31 -26.85 18.29
N ASP A 5 26.50 -26.23 18.21
CA ASP A 5 26.82 -24.98 18.89
C ASP A 5 25.86 -23.84 18.53
N TYR A 6 25.30 -23.81 17.32
CA TYR A 6 24.38 -22.75 16.89
C TYR A 6 22.94 -22.97 17.35
N LYS A 7 22.64 -24.09 18.03
CA LYS A 7 21.28 -24.46 18.46
C LYS A 7 20.64 -23.37 19.32
N HIS A 8 21.42 -22.65 20.12
CA HIS A 8 20.94 -21.55 20.95
C HIS A 8 20.44 -20.33 20.15
N ILE A 9 20.92 -20.14 18.91
CA ILE A 9 20.50 -19.07 17.98
C ILE A 9 19.36 -19.59 17.10
N ILE A 10 19.52 -20.79 16.55
CA ILE A 10 18.57 -21.40 15.61
C ILE A 10 17.20 -21.61 16.25
N ASN A 11 17.15 -22.06 17.51
CA ASN A 11 15.90 -22.27 18.21
C ASN A 11 15.08 -20.99 18.43
N ARG A 12 15.69 -19.81 18.29
CA ARG A 12 15.02 -18.50 18.41
C ARG A 12 14.54 -17.95 17.07
N LEU A 13 14.93 -18.57 15.95
CA LEU A 13 14.53 -18.17 14.61
C LEU A 13 13.38 -19.06 14.08
N PRO A 14 12.42 -18.51 13.34
CA PRO A 14 11.43 -19.28 12.59
C PRO A 14 12.11 -20.22 11.58
N GLU A 15 11.55 -21.41 11.39
CA GLU A 15 12.11 -22.44 10.52
C GLU A 15 12.31 -21.96 9.06
N SER A 16 11.43 -21.09 8.57
CA SER A 16 11.54 -20.46 7.24
C SER A 16 12.77 -19.56 7.10
N LEU A 17 13.16 -18.84 8.17
CA LEU A 17 14.35 -18.01 8.17
C LEU A 17 15.62 -18.84 8.31
N VAL A 18 15.57 -19.94 9.05
CA VAL A 18 16.69 -20.90 9.15
C VAL A 18 16.98 -21.53 7.78
N LYS A 19 15.96 -21.96 7.04
CA LYS A 19 16.11 -22.50 5.67
C LYS A 19 16.70 -21.47 4.72
N ARG A 20 16.18 -20.24 4.74
CA ARG A 20 16.70 -19.12 3.93
C ARG A 20 18.16 -18.76 4.28
N ALA A 21 18.52 -18.80 5.55
CA ALA A 21 19.90 -18.54 6.00
C ALA A 21 20.87 -19.61 5.50
N CYS A 22 20.47 -20.89 5.52
CA CYS A 22 21.24 -21.98 4.91
C CYS A 22 21.49 -21.74 3.42
N GLU A 23 20.43 -21.48 2.65
CA GLU A 23 20.51 -21.28 1.19
C GLU A 23 21.41 -20.10 0.83
N ARG A 24 21.34 -19.00 1.61
CA ARG A 24 22.18 -17.82 1.38
C ARG A 24 23.65 -18.08 1.66
N LEU A 25 23.97 -18.80 2.73
CA LEU A 25 25.36 -19.17 3.04
C LEU A 25 25.96 -20.13 2.02
N LEU A 26 25.13 -21.02 1.45
CA LEU A 26 25.56 -22.03 0.47
C LEU A 26 25.69 -21.48 -0.96
N HIS A 27 24.75 -20.64 -1.41
CA HIS A 27 24.59 -20.37 -2.84
C HIS A 27 24.59 -18.88 -3.22
N HIS A 28 24.30 -17.98 -2.28
CA HIS A 28 24.01 -16.58 -2.63
C HIS A 28 24.93 -15.54 -1.96
N SER A 29 25.89 -15.98 -1.16
CA SER A 29 26.88 -15.08 -0.59
C SER A 29 28.05 -14.85 -1.56
N LYS A 30 28.70 -13.69 -1.48
CA LYS A 30 29.89 -13.36 -2.31
C LYS A 30 31.06 -14.34 -2.12
N ASP A 31 31.03 -15.13 -1.05
CA ASP A 31 32.00 -16.18 -0.77
C ASP A 31 31.26 -17.39 -0.14
N PRO A 32 30.69 -18.27 -0.97
CA PRO A 32 29.82 -19.36 -0.54
C PRO A 32 30.56 -20.35 0.36
N VAL A 33 29.93 -20.70 1.47
CA VAL A 33 30.49 -21.62 2.46
C VAL A 33 30.26 -23.07 1.99
N PRO A 34 31.30 -23.91 1.90
CA PRO A 34 31.14 -25.33 1.57
C PRO A 34 30.22 -26.03 2.57
N LEU A 35 29.44 -27.02 2.09
CA LEU A 35 28.45 -27.71 2.90
C LEU A 35 29.05 -28.37 4.15
N GLU A 36 30.29 -28.88 4.09
CA GLU A 36 30.97 -29.46 5.25
C GLU A 36 31.27 -28.41 6.33
N SER A 37 31.52 -27.16 5.93
CA SER A 37 31.87 -26.06 6.84
C SER A 37 30.68 -25.52 7.62
N ILE A 38 29.44 -25.75 7.14
CA ILE A 38 28.20 -25.39 7.86
C ILE A 38 27.96 -26.32 9.06
N SER A 39 28.47 -27.55 8.95
CA SER A 39 28.46 -28.53 10.04
C SER A 39 29.59 -28.31 11.04
N ARG A 40 30.54 -27.39 10.77
CA ARG A 40 31.66 -27.05 11.65
C ARG A 40 31.46 -25.70 12.33
N LYS A 41 32.19 -25.49 13.44
CA LYS A 41 32.21 -24.22 14.14
C LYS A 41 32.97 -23.17 13.32
N SER A 42 32.34 -22.04 13.07
CA SER A 42 32.82 -20.94 12.25
C SER A 42 32.24 -19.64 12.79
N GLU A 43 33.13 -18.74 13.21
CA GLU A 43 32.78 -17.44 13.77
C GLU A 43 32.02 -16.56 12.76
N ARG A 44 32.31 -16.73 11.47
CA ARG A 44 31.60 -16.04 10.37
C ARG A 44 30.15 -16.49 10.25
N ILE A 45 29.90 -17.80 10.37
CA ILE A 45 28.54 -18.37 10.34
C ILE A 45 27.78 -17.94 11.59
N GLU A 46 28.44 -17.97 12.76
CA GLU A 46 27.85 -17.51 14.01
C GLU A 46 27.43 -16.04 13.94
N SER A 47 28.33 -15.17 13.46
CA SER A 47 28.08 -13.73 13.31
C SER A 47 26.90 -13.45 12.37
N TYR A 48 26.83 -14.17 11.24
CA TYR A 48 25.72 -14.05 10.30
C TYR A 48 24.38 -14.46 10.91
N LEU A 49 24.35 -15.57 11.66
CA LEU A 49 23.15 -16.05 12.33
C LEU A 49 22.72 -15.10 13.46
N ARG A 50 23.66 -14.53 14.22
CA ARG A 50 23.39 -13.50 15.24
C ARG A 50 22.78 -12.25 14.64
N HIS A 51 23.35 -11.75 13.54
CA HIS A 51 22.79 -10.60 12.84
C HIS A 51 21.38 -10.89 12.29
N THR A 52 21.15 -12.10 11.76
CA THR A 52 19.83 -12.52 11.29
C THR A 52 18.80 -12.56 12.42
N LEU A 53 19.19 -13.06 13.60
CA LEU A 53 18.36 -13.06 14.80
C LEU A 53 18.04 -11.63 15.27
N GLU A 54 19.05 -10.76 15.32
CA GLU A 54 18.89 -9.36 15.71
C GLU A 54 17.91 -8.62 14.79
N VAL A 55 18.02 -8.81 13.47
CA VAL A 55 17.08 -8.22 12.49
C VAL A 55 15.66 -8.73 12.72
N TYR A 56 15.50 -10.03 12.99
CA TYR A 56 14.20 -10.62 13.28
C TYR A 56 13.58 -10.07 14.58
N GLU A 57 14.34 -10.05 15.67
CA GLU A 57 13.91 -9.52 16.97
C GLU A 57 13.57 -8.02 16.86
N ASN A 58 14.35 -7.24 16.10
CA ASN A 58 14.06 -5.84 15.82
C ASN A 58 12.76 -5.65 15.02
N SER A 59 12.48 -6.55 14.07
CA SER A 59 11.22 -6.52 13.32
C SER A 59 10.00 -6.84 14.21
N LEU A 60 10.15 -7.77 15.16
CA LEU A 60 9.12 -8.09 16.16
C LEU A 60 8.93 -6.92 17.13
N ASN A 61 10.01 -6.32 17.61
CA ASN A 61 9.96 -5.17 18.51
C ASN A 61 9.32 -3.94 17.86
N LYS A 62 9.53 -3.73 16.54
CA LYS A 62 8.82 -2.69 15.79
C LYS A 62 7.31 -2.98 15.70
N LYS A 63 6.91 -4.22 15.47
CA LYS A 63 5.48 -4.63 15.50
C LYS A 63 4.86 -4.52 16.89
N HIS A 64 5.58 -4.88 17.94
CA HIS A 64 5.13 -4.70 19.32
C HIS A 64 5.06 -3.22 19.72
N LYS A 65 5.97 -2.37 19.23
CA LYS A 65 5.89 -0.91 19.43
C LYS A 65 4.72 -0.28 18.67
N SER A 66 4.38 -0.76 17.46
CA SER A 66 3.19 -0.27 16.76
C SER A 66 1.90 -0.69 17.48
N MET A 67 1.81 -1.95 17.92
CA MET A 67 0.65 -2.42 18.72
C MET A 67 0.60 -1.81 20.13
N ALA A 68 1.74 -1.47 20.74
CA ALA A 68 1.78 -0.77 22.01
C ALA A 68 1.41 0.71 21.86
N GLN A 69 1.81 1.38 20.78
CA GLN A 69 1.32 2.71 20.42
C GLN A 69 -0.18 2.69 20.07
N GLU A 70 -0.66 1.63 19.43
CA GLU A 70 -2.09 1.40 19.18
C GLU A 70 -2.89 1.17 20.48
N LYS A 71 -2.27 0.53 21.50
CA LYS A 71 -2.86 0.40 22.85
C LYS A 71 -2.69 1.64 23.75
N LEU A 72 -1.70 2.49 23.50
CA LEU A 72 -1.51 3.79 24.18
C LEU A 72 -2.35 4.91 23.55
N LEU A 73 -2.73 4.74 22.28
CA LEU A 73 -3.76 5.50 21.57
C LEU A 73 -5.17 4.93 21.80
N ARG A 74 -5.38 4.18 22.89
CA ARG A 74 -6.71 4.17 23.49
C ARG A 74 -6.92 5.56 24.09
N PRO A 75 -7.96 6.32 23.70
CA PRO A 75 -8.18 7.65 24.26
C PRO A 75 -8.34 7.58 25.77
N ARG A 76 -7.31 8.01 26.52
CA ARG A 76 -7.45 8.35 27.93
C ARG A 76 -8.07 9.74 27.94
N SER A 77 -9.25 9.82 28.54
CA SER A 77 -10.21 10.93 28.60
C SER A 77 -10.85 11.36 27.26
N TRP A 78 -11.91 10.66 26.88
CA TRP A 78 -13.09 11.35 26.37
C TRP A 78 -13.65 12.24 27.50
N PRO A 79 -14.23 13.41 27.22
CA PRO A 79 -15.09 14.06 28.21
C PRO A 79 -16.19 13.06 28.55
N GLU A 80 -16.39 12.79 29.83
CA GLU A 80 -17.58 12.10 30.32
C GLU A 80 -18.81 12.89 29.87
N CYS A 81 -19.39 12.50 28.75
CA CYS A 81 -20.73 12.91 28.37
C CYS A 81 -21.68 12.25 29.38
N ASN A 82 -21.92 12.93 30.50
CA ASN A 82 -22.97 12.63 31.46
C ASN A 82 -24.35 12.94 30.85
N VAL A 83 -24.70 12.25 29.76
CA VAL A 83 -26.06 12.23 29.23
C VAL A 83 -26.43 10.78 28.97
N PHE A 84 -26.41 9.97 30.03
CA PHE A 84 -27.33 8.86 30.10
C PHE A 84 -28.74 9.46 30.19
N LEU A 85 -29.39 9.62 29.04
CA LEU A 85 -30.85 9.73 29.00
C LEU A 85 -31.39 8.42 29.59
N ALA A 86 -31.97 8.53 30.78
CA ALA A 86 -32.70 7.47 31.43
C ALA A 86 -33.70 6.88 30.43
N THR A 87 -33.50 5.61 30.08
CA THR A 87 -34.42 4.86 29.24
C THR A 87 -35.76 4.78 29.98
N PRO A 88 -36.88 5.26 29.43
CA PRO A 88 -38.18 5.00 30.03
C PRO A 88 -38.44 3.49 29.87
N ALA A 89 -38.68 2.81 30.98
CA ALA A 89 -39.21 1.45 30.95
C ALA A 89 -40.62 1.50 30.35
N ILE A 90 -40.72 1.23 29.05
CA ILE A 90 -42.01 1.11 28.35
C ILE A 90 -42.57 -0.26 28.73
N TYR A 91 -43.61 -0.24 29.57
CA TYR A 91 -44.46 -1.40 29.80
C TYR A 91 -45.08 -1.83 28.46
N VAL A 92 -44.88 -3.09 28.13
CA VAL A 92 -45.44 -3.73 26.93
C VAL A 92 -46.96 -3.79 27.06
N THR A 93 -47.66 -2.98 26.27
CA THR A 93 -49.06 -3.21 25.92
C THR A 93 -49.17 -3.40 24.41
N ASN A 94 -49.77 -4.54 24.04
CA ASN A 94 -49.94 -5.03 22.68
C ASN A 94 -50.63 -4.01 21.77
N ASN A 95 -49.90 -3.39 20.84
CA ASN A 95 -50.46 -2.72 19.68
C ASN A 95 -49.51 -2.91 18.48
N VAL A 96 -49.77 -3.98 17.71
CA VAL A 96 -48.95 -4.48 16.60
C VAL A 96 -48.84 -3.50 15.41
N THR A 97 -49.68 -2.46 15.35
CA THR A 97 -49.73 -1.53 14.21
C THR A 97 -48.92 -0.24 14.40
N GLN A 98 -48.55 0.12 15.64
CA GLN A 98 -47.81 1.34 15.95
C GLN A 98 -46.28 1.18 15.81
N ILE A 99 -45.80 -0.05 15.85
CA ILE A 99 -44.36 -0.40 15.86
C ILE A 99 -43.72 -0.13 14.49
N ILE A 100 -44.43 -0.36 13.39
CA ILE A 100 -43.85 -0.28 12.03
C ILE A 100 -43.52 1.17 11.61
N ASN A 101 -44.27 2.16 12.09
CA ASN A 101 -44.01 3.57 11.75
C ASN A 101 -42.94 4.21 12.65
N ILE A 102 -42.84 3.82 13.92
CA ILE A 102 -41.83 4.36 14.86
C ILE A 102 -40.43 3.79 14.55
N THR A 103 -40.34 2.54 14.05
CA THR A 103 -39.05 1.91 13.74
C THR A 103 -38.38 2.52 12.50
N CYS A 104 -39.15 3.01 11.50
CA CYS A 104 -38.60 3.67 10.30
C CYS A 104 -37.99 5.04 10.59
N ASP A 105 -38.64 5.87 11.43
CA ASP A 105 -38.17 7.24 11.71
C ASP A 105 -36.86 7.25 12.53
N HIS A 106 -36.68 6.27 13.41
CA HIS A 106 -35.45 6.13 14.20
C HIS A 106 -34.24 5.70 13.38
N GLU A 107 -34.45 4.89 12.33
CA GLU A 107 -33.36 4.46 11.46
C GLU A 107 -32.90 5.59 10.52
N GLU A 108 -33.83 6.41 10.05
CA GLU A 108 -33.54 7.57 9.21
C GLU A 108 -32.84 8.70 10.00
N GLU A 109 -33.26 8.96 11.23
CA GLU A 109 -32.59 9.94 12.12
C GLU A 109 -31.18 9.46 12.51
N ASN A 110 -31.01 8.16 12.79
CA ASN A 110 -29.70 7.59 13.11
C ASN A 110 -28.75 7.69 11.90
N ASN A 111 -29.23 7.37 10.69
CA ASN A 111 -28.46 7.55 9.46
C ASN A 111 -28.09 9.02 9.21
N ARG A 112 -29.01 9.94 9.49
CA ARG A 112 -28.78 11.39 9.35
C ARG A 112 -27.73 11.90 10.34
N GLN A 113 -27.76 11.39 11.56
CA GLN A 113 -26.80 11.71 12.62
C GLN A 113 -25.42 11.14 12.29
N VAL A 114 -25.34 9.87 11.91
CA VAL A 114 -24.11 9.22 11.43
C VAL A 114 -23.51 9.98 10.25
N MET A 115 -24.31 10.38 9.26
CA MET A 115 -23.83 11.14 8.10
C MET A 115 -23.30 12.54 8.46
N ASN A 116 -23.91 13.21 9.43
CA ASN A 116 -23.42 14.50 9.91
C ASN A 116 -22.10 14.36 10.68
N GLU A 117 -21.97 13.35 11.53
CA GLU A 117 -20.70 13.06 12.22
C GLU A 117 -19.60 12.69 11.22
N LEU A 118 -19.92 11.89 10.20
CA LEU A 118 -18.99 11.55 9.13
C LEU A 118 -18.53 12.78 8.36
N LYS A 119 -19.43 13.73 8.07
CA LYS A 119 -19.07 15.01 7.44
C LYS A 119 -18.12 15.83 8.30
N ILE A 120 -18.41 15.95 9.60
CA ILE A 120 -17.55 16.69 10.54
C ILE A 120 -16.17 16.02 10.63
N PHE A 121 -16.14 14.69 10.72
CA PHE A 121 -14.90 13.91 10.74
C PHE A 121 -14.06 14.12 9.47
N CYS A 122 -14.68 14.01 8.29
CA CYS A 122 -14.02 14.27 7.01
C CYS A 122 -13.47 15.69 6.94
N GLN A 123 -14.20 16.69 7.43
CA GLN A 123 -13.75 18.07 7.46
C GLN A 123 -12.52 18.24 8.37
N HIS A 124 -12.53 17.65 9.55
CA HIS A 124 -11.39 17.67 10.47
C HIS A 124 -10.16 16.97 9.87
N PHE A 125 -10.36 15.84 9.19
CA PHE A 125 -9.28 15.12 8.54
C PHE A 125 -8.66 15.93 7.40
N LEU A 126 -9.48 16.60 6.60
CA LEU A 126 -9.02 17.52 5.56
C LEU A 126 -8.24 18.69 6.16
N ASP A 127 -8.74 19.29 7.24
CA ASP A 127 -8.06 20.40 7.92
C ASP A 127 -6.71 19.97 8.53
N TYR A 128 -6.65 18.77 9.10
CA TYR A 128 -5.44 18.17 9.63
C TYR A 128 -4.42 17.91 8.51
N ASN A 129 -4.84 17.27 7.42
CA ASN A 129 -3.98 17.00 6.28
C ASN A 129 -3.49 18.29 5.64
N LYS A 130 -4.36 19.29 5.50
CA LYS A 130 -3.96 20.62 5.03
C LYS A 130 -2.86 21.19 5.93
N ARG A 131 -3.09 21.32 7.23
CA ARG A 131 -2.09 21.92 8.15
C ARG A 131 -0.77 21.16 8.20
N THR A 132 -0.80 19.83 8.11
CA THR A 132 0.39 19.00 8.30
C THR A 132 1.16 18.84 6.98
N PHE A 133 0.44 18.50 5.91
CA PHE A 133 1.02 18.21 4.62
C PHE A 133 1.41 19.49 3.88
N GLU A 134 0.61 20.57 3.97
CA GLU A 134 0.97 21.86 3.37
C GLU A 134 2.26 22.41 3.96
N LYS A 135 2.41 22.35 5.29
CA LYS A 135 3.64 22.77 5.97
C LYS A 135 4.84 21.93 5.53
N PHE A 136 4.69 20.62 5.47
CA PHE A 136 5.74 19.71 5.00
C PHE A 136 6.17 20.01 3.56
N MET A 137 5.20 20.23 2.67
CA MET A 137 5.48 20.60 1.27
C MET A 137 6.20 21.94 1.17
N GLN A 138 5.80 22.94 1.97
CA GLN A 138 6.47 24.24 2.02
C GLN A 138 7.91 24.15 2.56
N ASP A 139 8.15 23.30 3.56
CA ASP A 139 9.49 23.10 4.11
C ASP A 139 10.42 22.45 3.06
N ILE A 140 9.94 21.42 2.35
CA ILE A 140 10.66 20.79 1.23
C ILE A 140 10.97 21.83 0.14
N GLU A 141 9.96 22.59 -0.28
CA GLU A 141 10.11 23.56 -1.35
C GLU A 141 11.13 24.65 -1.00
N ARG A 142 11.14 25.10 0.26
CA ARG A 142 12.12 26.05 0.78
C ARG A 142 13.54 25.48 0.72
N GLU A 143 13.73 24.25 1.18
CA GLU A 143 15.04 23.58 1.14
C GLU A 143 15.55 23.44 -0.31
N TYR A 144 14.68 23.07 -1.25
CA TYR A 144 15.05 23.02 -2.68
C TYR A 144 15.47 24.38 -3.23
N ARG A 145 14.73 25.45 -2.91
CA ARG A 145 15.06 26.81 -3.34
C ARG A 145 16.40 27.28 -2.77
N GLU A 146 16.68 26.99 -1.51
CA GLU A 146 17.95 27.29 -0.86
C GLU A 146 19.12 26.54 -1.54
N ARG A 147 18.97 25.24 -1.79
CA ARG A 147 19.98 24.44 -2.52
C ARG A 147 20.26 25.00 -3.92
N ILE A 148 19.23 25.43 -4.65
CA ILE A 148 19.38 26.05 -5.97
C ILE A 148 20.17 27.36 -5.87
N SER A 149 19.88 28.20 -4.87
CA SER A 149 20.60 29.46 -4.65
C SER A 149 22.08 29.22 -4.36
N THR A 150 22.39 28.27 -3.46
CA THR A 150 23.77 27.90 -3.13
C THR A 150 24.50 27.34 -4.34
N ASN A 151 23.86 26.48 -5.14
CA ASN A 151 24.44 25.95 -6.37
C ASN A 151 24.73 27.05 -7.41
N LYS A 152 23.86 28.05 -7.54
CA LYS A 152 24.14 29.21 -8.40
C LYS A 152 25.39 29.96 -7.95
N LYS A 153 25.55 30.18 -6.63
CA LYS A 153 26.72 30.84 -6.06
C LYS A 153 28.01 30.05 -6.34
N LEU A 154 27.99 28.73 -6.09
CA LEU A 154 29.12 27.85 -6.36
C LEU A 154 29.49 27.80 -7.85
N ARG A 155 28.52 27.90 -8.77
CA ARG A 155 28.81 28.01 -10.20
C ARG A 155 29.59 29.28 -10.53
N CYS A 156 29.20 30.43 -9.98
CA CYS A 156 29.94 31.67 -10.17
C CYS A 156 31.37 31.58 -9.60
N GLU A 157 31.53 31.00 -8.40
CA GLU A 157 32.85 30.79 -7.79
C GLU A 157 33.73 29.84 -8.63
N ASN A 158 33.16 28.77 -9.18
CA ASN A 158 33.87 27.86 -10.08
C ASN A 158 34.29 28.54 -11.40
N GLU A 159 33.47 29.43 -11.95
CA GLU A 159 33.82 30.21 -13.13
C GLU A 159 34.99 31.16 -12.86
N ASP A 160 35.00 31.82 -11.69
CA ASP A 160 36.11 32.69 -11.30
C ASP A 160 37.42 31.89 -11.11
N LEU A 161 37.38 30.75 -10.42
CA LEU A 161 38.53 29.87 -10.27
C LEU A 161 39.06 29.36 -11.61
N LYS A 162 38.16 29.05 -12.55
CA LYS A 162 38.53 28.64 -13.90
C LYS A 162 39.27 29.76 -14.65
N MET A 163 38.83 31.01 -14.51
CA MET A 163 39.52 32.17 -15.09
C MET A 163 40.92 32.35 -14.47
N GLN A 164 41.05 32.23 -13.16
CA GLN A 164 42.34 32.32 -12.47
C GLN A 164 43.32 31.21 -12.91
N LEU A 165 42.83 29.97 -13.05
CA LEU A 165 43.64 28.85 -13.55
C LEU A 165 44.14 29.12 -14.98
N GLN A 166 43.28 29.59 -15.87
CA GLN A 166 43.69 29.94 -17.24
C GLN A 166 44.75 31.04 -17.28
N GLU A 167 44.68 32.03 -16.39
CA GLU A 167 45.72 33.05 -16.30
C GLU A 167 47.04 32.49 -15.77
N ALA A 168 46.99 31.63 -14.75
CA ALA A 168 48.16 30.94 -14.22
C ALA A 168 48.82 30.05 -15.29
N GLU A 169 48.03 29.30 -16.06
CA GLU A 169 48.49 28.50 -17.19
C GLU A 169 49.18 29.36 -18.25
N LYS A 170 48.60 30.52 -18.61
CA LYS A 170 49.23 31.46 -19.56
C LYS A 170 50.56 32.00 -19.04
N LYS A 171 50.63 32.36 -17.75
CA LYS A 171 51.88 32.81 -17.11
C LYS A 171 52.93 31.71 -17.10
N LEU A 172 52.53 30.49 -16.77
CA LEU A 172 53.41 29.33 -16.76
C LEU A 172 53.91 28.97 -18.16
N ALA A 173 53.05 29.02 -19.18
CA ALA A 173 53.42 28.85 -20.58
C ALA A 173 54.42 29.92 -21.05
N SER A 174 54.21 31.18 -20.65
CA SER A 174 55.14 32.29 -20.92
C SER A 174 56.50 32.08 -20.24
N MET A 175 56.50 31.72 -18.95
CA MET A 175 57.72 31.38 -18.20
C MET A 175 58.45 30.19 -18.83
N ASN A 176 57.73 29.13 -19.20
CA ASN A 176 58.30 27.97 -19.88
C ASN A 176 58.90 28.34 -21.23
N SER A 177 58.26 29.23 -21.99
CA SER A 177 58.83 29.75 -23.24
C SER A 177 60.11 30.56 -23.01
N SER A 178 60.15 31.40 -21.98
CA SER A 178 61.35 32.16 -21.60
C SER A 178 62.48 31.26 -21.08
N ILE A 179 62.15 30.25 -20.28
CA ILE A 179 63.10 29.24 -19.79
C ILE A 179 63.62 28.40 -20.96
N PHE A 180 62.76 28.03 -21.91
CA PHE A 180 63.15 27.32 -23.13
C PHE A 180 64.11 28.17 -23.97
N LEU A 181 63.82 29.46 -24.19
CA LEU A 181 64.70 30.38 -24.91
C LEU A 181 66.05 30.59 -24.19
N TYR A 182 66.02 30.83 -22.88
CA TYR A 182 67.22 30.98 -22.04
C TYR A 182 68.07 29.70 -22.02
N ASN A 183 67.43 28.54 -21.92
CA ASN A 183 68.10 27.24 -21.97
C ASN A 183 68.56 26.88 -23.38
N HIS A 184 67.90 27.32 -24.44
CA HIS A 184 68.32 27.14 -25.82
C HIS A 184 69.54 28.02 -26.13
N GLU A 185 69.56 29.27 -25.68
CA GLU A 185 70.73 30.16 -25.75
C GLU A 185 71.90 29.59 -24.91
N LYS A 186 71.65 29.10 -23.69
CA LYS A 186 72.68 28.43 -22.89
C LYS A 186 73.13 27.08 -23.45
N ARG A 187 72.24 26.24 -24.01
CA ARG A 187 72.57 24.94 -24.67
C ARG A 187 73.41 25.12 -25.93
N MET A 188 73.19 26.20 -26.67
CA MET A 188 74.02 26.57 -27.82
C MET A 188 75.45 26.95 -27.40
N VAL A 189 75.67 27.35 -26.15
CA VAL A 189 76.98 27.80 -25.64
C VAL A 189 77.66 26.74 -24.77
N PHE A 190 76.93 25.91 -24.04
CA PHE A 190 77.47 24.80 -23.25
C PHE A 190 76.43 23.68 -23.15
N TRP A 191 76.86 22.43 -23.27
CA TRP A 191 76.25 21.17 -22.75
C TRP A 191 76.02 20.06 -23.78
N ARG A 192 77.01 19.16 -23.85
CA ARG A 192 76.74 17.71 -23.94
C ARG A 192 76.20 17.23 -22.59
N PRO A 193 75.06 16.51 -22.52
CA PRO A 193 74.54 15.99 -21.26
C PRO A 193 75.46 14.91 -20.67
N HIS A 194 75.70 14.95 -19.36
CA HIS A 194 76.45 13.91 -18.65
C HIS A 194 75.65 12.57 -18.64
N PRO A 195 76.29 11.42 -18.94
CA PRO A 195 75.59 10.13 -19.13
C PRO A 195 74.75 9.63 -17.94
N LYS A 196 75.05 10.05 -16.71
CA LYS A 196 74.38 9.56 -15.50
C LYS A 196 72.98 10.15 -15.29
N GLN A 197 72.75 11.42 -15.64
CA GLN A 197 71.42 12.05 -15.57
C GLN A 197 70.47 11.57 -16.68
N ARG A 198 71.05 11.09 -17.79
CA ARG A 198 70.27 10.56 -18.91
C ARG A 198 69.55 9.25 -18.54
N ARG A 199 70.24 8.37 -17.80
CA ARG A 199 69.64 7.12 -17.30
C ARG A 199 68.48 7.35 -16.33
N THR A 200 68.64 8.26 -15.36
CA THR A 200 67.58 8.56 -14.38
C THR A 200 66.36 9.23 -15.02
N CYS A 201 66.53 10.03 -16.08
CA CYS A 201 65.41 10.58 -16.84
C CYS A 201 64.75 9.55 -17.76
N GLU A 202 65.52 8.61 -18.32
CA GLU A 202 64.99 7.51 -19.14
C GLU A 202 64.20 6.50 -18.28
N GLU A 203 64.66 6.22 -17.06
CA GLU A 203 63.95 5.41 -16.06
C GLU A 203 62.62 6.03 -15.65
N TYR A 204 62.60 7.30 -15.25
CA TYR A 204 61.36 8.01 -14.90
C TYR A 204 60.38 8.12 -16.08
N LYS A 205 60.88 8.26 -17.31
CA LYS A 205 60.06 8.25 -18.52
C LYS A 205 59.42 6.88 -18.75
N ALA A 206 60.16 5.80 -18.50
CA ALA A 206 59.64 4.44 -18.61
C ALA A 206 58.57 4.15 -17.55
N GLU A 207 58.79 4.58 -16.30
CA GLU A 207 57.79 4.47 -15.21
C GLU A 207 56.48 5.19 -15.57
N LEU A 208 56.56 6.42 -16.09
CA LEU A 208 55.39 7.18 -16.55
C LEU A 208 54.69 6.55 -17.76
N GLU A 209 55.42 5.87 -18.64
CA GLU A 209 54.84 5.15 -19.78
C GLU A 209 54.11 3.88 -19.31
N GLU A 210 54.65 3.17 -18.32
CA GLU A 210 54.02 2.01 -17.70
C GLU A 210 52.76 2.40 -16.92
N GLU A 211 52.81 3.47 -16.11
CA GLU A 211 51.63 4.00 -15.42
C GLU A 211 50.54 4.46 -16.41
N ASN A 212 50.92 5.15 -17.49
CA ASN A 212 49.95 5.52 -18.54
C ASN A 212 49.30 4.29 -19.18
N TYR A 213 50.08 3.24 -19.45
CA TYR A 213 49.54 2.00 -20.00
C TYR A 213 48.53 1.36 -19.03
N HIS A 214 48.85 1.33 -17.74
CA HIS A 214 47.95 0.78 -16.72
C HIS A 214 46.66 1.60 -16.61
N LEU A 215 46.75 2.93 -16.57
CA LEU A 215 45.61 3.84 -16.54
C LEU A 215 44.71 3.68 -17.77
N HIS A 216 45.31 3.52 -18.96
CA HIS A 216 44.54 3.26 -20.18
C HIS A 216 43.81 1.92 -20.13
N SER A 217 44.45 0.88 -19.59
CA SER A 217 43.81 -0.43 -19.41
C SER A 217 42.65 -0.36 -18.42
N GLU A 218 42.82 0.29 -17.27
CA GLU A 218 41.76 0.50 -16.29
C GLU A 218 40.60 1.30 -16.88
N LEU A 219 40.90 2.41 -17.56
CA LEU A 219 39.89 3.23 -18.22
C LEU A 219 39.08 2.44 -19.23
N GLN A 220 39.73 1.56 -20.01
CA GLN A 220 39.03 0.71 -20.97
C GLN A 220 38.06 -0.26 -20.27
N THR A 221 38.47 -0.88 -19.16
CA THR A 221 37.57 -1.78 -18.41
C THR A 221 36.37 -1.05 -17.82
N GLU A 222 36.54 0.20 -17.38
CA GLU A 222 35.47 1.03 -16.87
C GLU A 222 34.50 1.45 -17.99
N VAL A 223 35.03 1.79 -19.18
CA VAL A 223 34.21 2.07 -20.38
C VAL A 223 33.37 0.85 -20.78
N ASP A 224 33.98 -0.34 -20.81
CA ASP A 224 33.27 -1.57 -21.17
C ASP A 224 32.15 -1.90 -20.17
N THR A 225 32.42 -1.67 -18.87
CA THR A 225 31.43 -1.82 -17.80
C THR A 225 30.30 -0.82 -17.93
N ASN A 226 30.60 0.44 -18.24
CA ASN A 226 29.59 1.47 -18.47
C ASN A 226 28.71 1.16 -19.68
N HIS A 227 29.30 0.65 -20.77
CA HIS A 227 28.51 0.23 -21.93
C HIS A 227 27.59 -0.97 -21.64
N GLN A 228 28.00 -1.87 -20.74
CA GLN A 228 27.11 -2.92 -20.23
C GLN A 228 25.98 -2.35 -19.37
N ASN A 229 26.28 -1.39 -18.48
CA ASN A 229 25.28 -0.75 -17.64
C ASN A 229 24.25 0.01 -18.47
N GLU A 230 24.68 0.74 -19.50
CA GLU A 230 23.80 1.43 -20.44
C GLU A 230 22.82 0.46 -21.11
N ARG A 231 23.29 -0.70 -21.58
CA ARG A 231 22.41 -1.74 -22.13
C ARG A 231 21.39 -2.26 -21.11
N ARG A 232 21.79 -2.43 -19.85
CA ARG A 232 20.87 -2.86 -18.78
C ARG A 232 19.83 -1.79 -18.46
N ILE A 233 20.23 -0.51 -18.44
CA ILE A 233 19.31 0.62 -18.23
C ILE A 233 18.29 0.66 -19.37
N ASN A 234 18.74 0.59 -20.62
CA ASN A 234 17.84 0.61 -21.79
C ASN A 234 16.84 -0.57 -21.77
N GLN A 235 17.28 -1.76 -21.34
CA GLN A 235 16.38 -2.89 -21.19
C GLN A 235 15.33 -2.65 -20.10
N LEU A 236 15.75 -2.14 -18.95
CA LEU A 236 14.83 -1.81 -17.85
C LEU A 236 13.82 -0.73 -18.24
N GLU A 237 14.23 0.25 -19.04
CA GLU A 237 13.32 1.28 -19.56
C GLU A 237 12.26 0.70 -20.50
N GLN A 238 12.64 -0.27 -21.34
CA GLN A 238 11.69 -0.99 -22.19
C GLN A 238 10.71 -1.82 -21.36
N ASP A 239 11.22 -2.59 -20.40
CA ASP A 239 10.39 -3.42 -19.51
C ASP A 239 9.42 -2.54 -18.69
N TYR A 240 9.89 -1.38 -18.20
CA TYR A 240 9.08 -0.42 -17.48
C TYR A 240 7.95 0.15 -18.38
N SER A 241 8.28 0.52 -19.62
CA SER A 241 7.31 1.03 -20.59
C SER A 241 6.24 -0.01 -20.93
N GLN A 242 6.63 -1.28 -21.03
CA GLN A 242 5.70 -2.38 -21.24
C GLN A 242 4.76 -2.57 -20.04
N CYS A 243 5.31 -2.58 -18.83
CA CYS A 243 4.53 -2.68 -17.59
C CYS A 243 3.52 -1.53 -17.46
N GLU A 244 3.93 -0.30 -17.78
CA GLU A 244 3.05 0.86 -17.76
C GLU A 244 1.86 0.71 -18.72
N GLN A 245 2.10 0.19 -19.93
CA GLN A 245 1.03 -0.09 -20.89
C GLN A 245 0.08 -1.18 -20.37
N GLU A 246 0.60 -2.24 -19.77
CA GLU A 246 -0.21 -3.32 -19.19
C GLU A 246 -1.10 -2.81 -18.06
N ILE A 247 -0.55 -1.99 -17.16
CA ILE A 247 -1.32 -1.34 -16.09
C ILE A 247 -2.44 -0.46 -16.68
N GLN A 248 -2.17 0.29 -17.74
CA GLN A 248 -3.20 1.11 -18.40
C GLN A 248 -4.33 0.26 -19.00
N VAL A 249 -4.00 -0.87 -19.62
CA VAL A 249 -5.00 -1.80 -20.17
C VAL A 249 -5.86 -2.39 -19.04
N LEU A 250 -5.23 -2.87 -17.97
CA LEU A 250 -5.93 -3.44 -16.82
C LEU A 250 -6.85 -2.42 -16.13
N ASN A 251 -6.38 -1.18 -15.97
CA ASN A 251 -7.20 -0.12 -15.37
C ASN A 251 -8.45 0.19 -16.19
N ARG A 252 -8.35 0.20 -17.53
CA ARG A 252 -9.51 0.38 -18.41
C ARG A 252 -10.50 -0.77 -18.29
N GLU A 253 -10.00 -2.00 -18.12
CA GLU A 253 -10.86 -3.16 -17.95
C GLU A 253 -11.59 -3.16 -16.61
N ILE A 254 -10.92 -2.77 -15.53
CA ILE A 254 -11.54 -2.57 -14.22
C ILE A 254 -12.67 -1.54 -14.32
N GLU A 255 -12.42 -0.40 -14.97
CA GLU A 255 -13.42 0.65 -15.15
C GLU A 255 -14.66 0.15 -15.92
N ARG A 256 -14.45 -0.64 -16.98
CA ARG A 256 -15.55 -1.26 -17.74
C ARG A 256 -16.38 -2.20 -16.88
N LEU A 257 -15.74 -3.09 -16.14
CA LEU A 257 -16.41 -4.06 -15.27
C LEU A 257 -17.17 -3.34 -14.14
N GLU A 258 -16.57 -2.29 -13.57
CA GLU A 258 -17.22 -1.49 -12.54
C GLU A 258 -18.51 -0.85 -13.07
N ASN A 259 -18.46 -0.25 -14.27
CA ASN A 259 -19.63 0.35 -14.90
C ASN A 259 -20.71 -0.67 -15.22
N ALA A 260 -20.34 -1.83 -15.79
CA ALA A 260 -21.28 -2.92 -16.06
C ALA A 260 -21.98 -3.41 -14.78
N SER A 261 -21.22 -3.59 -13.68
CA SER A 261 -21.80 -4.02 -12.41
C SER A 261 -22.73 -2.97 -11.80
N LYS A 262 -22.43 -1.67 -11.96
CA LYS A 262 -23.31 -0.58 -11.51
C LYS A 262 -24.63 -0.58 -12.27
N GLU A 263 -24.59 -0.81 -13.58
CA GLU A 263 -25.79 -0.92 -14.43
C GLU A 263 -26.66 -2.11 -14.01
N GLU A 264 -26.06 -3.28 -13.80
CA GLU A 264 -26.78 -4.49 -13.36
C GLU A 264 -27.46 -4.29 -11.99
N ILE A 265 -26.78 -3.63 -11.04
CA ILE A 265 -27.36 -3.30 -9.73
C ILE A 265 -28.59 -2.38 -9.88
N VAL A 266 -28.54 -1.41 -10.79
CA VAL A 266 -29.67 -0.49 -11.04
C VAL A 266 -30.86 -1.26 -11.63
N GLU A 267 -30.61 -2.15 -12.59
CA GLU A 267 -31.64 -2.99 -13.20
C GLU A 267 -32.30 -3.90 -12.16
N LEU A 268 -31.52 -4.65 -11.39
CA LEU A 268 -32.02 -5.53 -10.33
C LEU A 268 -32.82 -4.76 -9.27
N LYS A 269 -32.37 -3.56 -8.90
CA LYS A 269 -33.09 -2.70 -7.95
C LYS A 269 -34.45 -2.28 -8.50
N SER A 270 -34.55 -2.00 -9.80
CA SER A 270 -35.81 -1.66 -10.46
C SER A 270 -36.76 -2.87 -10.52
N GLU A 271 -36.23 -4.06 -10.79
CA GLU A 271 -36.99 -5.31 -10.82
C GLU A 271 -37.54 -5.67 -9.43
N ILE A 272 -36.71 -5.58 -8.39
CA ILE A 272 -37.14 -5.77 -6.99
C ILE A 272 -38.26 -4.78 -6.63
N SER A 273 -38.14 -3.51 -7.04
CA SER A 273 -39.18 -2.51 -6.80
C SER A 273 -40.50 -2.86 -7.50
N ASN A 274 -40.44 -3.34 -8.74
CA ASN A 274 -41.60 -3.80 -9.49
C ASN A 274 -42.26 -5.01 -8.83
N LEU A 275 -41.49 -6.04 -8.49
CA LEU A 275 -41.97 -7.24 -7.80
C LEU A 275 -42.59 -6.91 -6.44
N LYS A 276 -41.99 -5.98 -5.69
CA LYS A 276 -42.54 -5.50 -4.41
C LYS A 276 -43.91 -4.86 -4.58
N SER A 277 -44.11 -4.05 -5.63
CA SER A 277 -45.40 -3.45 -5.96
C SER A 277 -46.46 -4.51 -6.29
N GLN A 278 -46.09 -5.47 -7.16
CA GLN A 278 -46.97 -6.59 -7.53
C GLN A 278 -47.38 -7.43 -6.31
N LEU A 279 -46.43 -7.74 -5.43
CA LEU A 279 -46.70 -8.48 -4.19
C LEU A 279 -47.66 -7.71 -3.28
N TYR A 280 -47.50 -6.39 -3.17
CA TYR A 280 -48.40 -5.54 -2.39
C TYR A 280 -49.84 -5.60 -2.91
N GLN A 281 -50.00 -5.53 -4.23
CA GLN A 281 -51.31 -5.63 -4.88
C GLN A 281 -51.93 -7.02 -4.69
N ALA A 282 -51.17 -8.09 -4.95
CA ALA A 282 -51.65 -9.46 -4.74
C ALA A 282 -52.07 -9.71 -3.28
N LYS A 283 -51.30 -9.21 -2.31
CA LYS A 283 -51.64 -9.30 -0.88
C LYS A 283 -52.92 -8.53 -0.55
N LYS A 284 -53.19 -7.39 -1.22
CA LYS A 284 -54.44 -6.65 -1.06
C LYS A 284 -55.61 -7.46 -1.60
N ASP A 285 -55.48 -8.02 -2.79
CA ASP A 285 -56.52 -8.81 -3.44
C ASP A 285 -56.88 -10.07 -2.63
N VAL A 286 -55.88 -10.73 -2.02
CA VAL A 286 -56.10 -11.86 -1.10
C VAL A 286 -56.94 -11.43 0.10
N ARG A 287 -56.58 -10.32 0.77
CA ARG A 287 -57.37 -9.80 1.92
C ARG A 287 -58.81 -9.48 1.54
N ASP A 288 -59.01 -8.91 0.36
CA ASP A 288 -60.37 -8.56 -0.09
C ASP A 288 -61.19 -9.82 -0.42
N LYS A 289 -60.56 -10.86 -0.99
CA LYS A 289 -61.19 -12.18 -1.18
C LYS A 289 -61.48 -12.91 0.14
N GLU A 290 -60.59 -12.83 1.13
CA GLU A 290 -60.80 -13.41 2.46
C GLU A 290 -62.08 -12.86 3.11
N LYS A 291 -62.32 -11.54 3.03
CA LYS A 291 -63.57 -10.93 3.54
C LYS A 291 -64.81 -11.50 2.86
N VAL A 292 -64.76 -11.72 1.54
CA VAL A 292 -65.87 -12.30 0.78
C VAL A 292 -66.11 -13.76 1.20
N ILE A 293 -65.04 -14.53 1.41
CA ILE A 293 -65.15 -15.90 1.91
C ILE A 293 -65.81 -15.93 3.29
N THR A 294 -65.40 -15.05 4.21
CA THR A 294 -66.01 -14.97 5.55
C THR A 294 -67.51 -14.63 5.50
N ASP A 295 -67.94 -13.74 4.59
CA ASP A 295 -69.36 -13.44 4.39
C ASP A 295 -70.13 -14.66 3.85
N LEU A 296 -69.55 -15.38 2.88
CA LEU A 296 -70.14 -16.59 2.31
C LEU A 296 -70.23 -17.74 3.33
N GLU A 297 -69.20 -17.92 4.16
CA GLU A 297 -69.19 -18.92 5.24
C GLU A 297 -70.32 -18.65 6.23
N LYS A 298 -70.51 -17.39 6.64
CA LYS A 298 -71.62 -17.01 7.52
C LYS A 298 -72.99 -17.30 6.89
N ARG A 299 -73.18 -16.95 5.62
CA ARG A 299 -74.44 -17.25 4.90
C ARG A 299 -74.68 -18.75 4.75
N LEU A 300 -73.62 -19.52 4.57
CA LEU A 300 -73.69 -20.98 4.51
C LEU A 300 -74.14 -21.54 5.86
N GLU A 301 -73.53 -21.10 6.96
CA GLU A 301 -73.90 -21.50 8.33
C GLU A 301 -75.38 -21.18 8.62
N GLU A 302 -75.85 -19.97 8.29
CA GLU A 302 -77.27 -19.60 8.41
C GLU A 302 -78.19 -20.53 7.61
N SER A 303 -77.78 -20.92 6.40
CA SER A 303 -78.55 -21.83 5.55
C SER A 303 -78.54 -23.27 6.07
N GLU A 304 -77.43 -23.74 6.64
CA GLU A 304 -77.32 -25.05 7.29
C GLU A 304 -78.26 -25.14 8.51
N GLU A 305 -78.29 -24.11 9.36
CA GLU A 305 -79.24 -24.02 10.47
C GLU A 305 -80.71 -24.06 10.00
N GLN A 306 -81.02 -23.42 8.87
CA GLN A 306 -82.37 -23.48 8.29
C GLN A 306 -82.71 -24.89 7.82
N VAL A 307 -81.78 -25.56 7.14
CA VAL A 307 -81.95 -26.95 6.71
C VAL A 307 -82.16 -27.86 7.90
N ASP A 308 -81.41 -27.70 8.99
CA ASP A 308 -81.57 -28.50 10.20
C ASP A 308 -82.93 -28.28 10.88
N ARG A 309 -83.41 -27.03 10.93
CA ARG A 309 -84.77 -26.71 11.38
C ARG A 309 -85.84 -27.41 10.52
N LEU A 310 -85.68 -27.39 9.20
CA LEU A 310 -86.59 -28.07 8.28
C LEU A 310 -86.53 -29.60 8.46
N ARG A 311 -85.34 -30.19 8.63
CA ARG A 311 -85.18 -31.63 8.91
C ARG A 311 -85.90 -32.02 10.20
N TYR A 312 -85.79 -31.22 11.25
CA TYR A 312 -86.52 -31.43 12.50
C TYR A 312 -88.04 -31.42 12.28
N TRP A 313 -88.55 -30.41 11.56
CA TRP A 313 -89.97 -30.31 11.22
C TRP A 313 -90.49 -31.51 10.41
N ILE A 314 -89.73 -31.94 9.40
CA ILE A 314 -90.07 -33.12 8.60
C ILE A 314 -90.15 -34.36 9.50
N ARG A 315 -89.16 -34.60 10.38
CA ARG A 315 -89.22 -35.71 11.34
C ARG A 315 -90.46 -35.64 12.22
N ALA A 316 -90.80 -34.47 12.75
CA ALA A 316 -91.98 -34.29 13.59
C ALA A 316 -93.30 -34.61 12.86
N ILE A 317 -93.44 -34.18 11.59
CA ILE A 317 -94.61 -34.48 10.75
C ILE A 317 -94.66 -35.99 10.43
N SER A 318 -93.53 -36.60 10.04
CA SER A 318 -93.46 -38.04 9.76
C SER A 318 -93.84 -38.90 10.97
N SER A 319 -93.44 -38.51 12.19
CA SER A 319 -93.83 -39.22 13.42
C SER A 319 -95.32 -39.14 13.71
N ARG A 320 -96.00 -38.03 13.40
CA ARG A 320 -97.47 -37.90 13.54
C ARG A 320 -98.27 -38.74 12.53
N LYS A 321 -97.64 -39.15 11.43
CA LYS A 321 -98.28 -39.94 10.36
C LYS A 321 -98.22 -41.46 10.60
N ASN A 322 -97.40 -41.92 11.55
CA ASN A 322 -97.17 -43.34 11.86
C ASN A 322 -97.93 -43.84 13.10
N THR A 323 -98.85 -43.06 13.67
CA THR A 323 -99.85 -43.55 14.64
C THR A 323 -101.04 -44.12 13.85
N PRO A 324 -101.33 -45.43 13.92
CA PRO A 324 -102.54 -46.01 13.34
C PRO A 324 -103.75 -45.50 14.14
N GLU A 325 -104.84 -45.19 13.42
CA GLU A 325 -106.17 -44.95 13.99
C GLU A 325 -106.69 -46.14 14.80
#